data_AF-A0A960KDL0-F1
#
_entry.id   AF-A0A960KDL0-F1
#
_cell.length_a   1.000
_cell.length_b   1.000
_cell.length_c   1.000
_cell.angle_alpha   90.00
_cell.angle_beta   90.00
_cell.angle_gamma   90.00
#
_symmetry.space_group_name_H-M   'P 1'
#
loop_
_entity.id
_entity.type
_entity.pdbx_description
1 polymer ?
#
loop_
_entity_poly.entity_id
_entity_poly.type
_entity_poly.pdbx_seq_one_letter_code
_entity_poly.pdbx_strand_id
1 'polypeptide(L)'
;MQLQAADSDNDLIQFQLTQAMINDSASGLPVELLPDGQVLIRPRSVDTGTHKFIITAFDGLASVEQQLIVNVVTDFDTTTRVTGRILTTTGEPLADLPVSLSRANTITDGDGNFTLILTDDVVPTEDFSIQVPQGDPQFDPLGLGNRTISMFRSQFDPFTGDSEFNPRQHPNAVSHYLDGGIVYGTDELRANALRTFDGGKLIAWDSPVGQLLPTNSLDFFFGGPLENDNGGGADPTRLFVAGDVRAPENVGLASLHTLLLREHNRLADSIQQADPGLDDETIYQRARRLVTAIIQQITFQEYLPLLVGEDTLEAYVGYDPDIDPETSKLFTAAAFRLGHSQMNDSLWRRDSDGNVSPEGDLSLRAAFFNSAPIIENGIDEILQGMMAQPAQQIDLQITDPLRNFLFGPPGSGGLDLAALNIQRGRDLGLPDYNQARIDFGLAPVTSFDDISSDELVRQRLRGNYASVNDIDVWVGMLAEDHVPGAMVGELTRAVIVSQFKRSRDGDRYWFENEQLTDEELTFVRDTTIGSLISRNTSITPDRAALFTLGTPPQGPGPGGSSAISESKDYRSYDGYNNNPFFSSLGGIGRNLIHDSEVA
;
A
#
# COMPACT_ATOMS: atom_id res chain seq x y z
N MET A 1 44.88 19.58 11.86
CA MET A 1 45.03 18.14 12.16
C MET A 1 45.85 17.56 10.99
N GLN A 2 47.00 16.95 11.25
CA GLN A 2 48.03 16.69 10.24
C GLN A 2 47.73 15.42 9.44
N LEU A 3 47.28 15.57 8.19
CA LEU A 3 47.52 14.54 7.18
C LEU A 3 49.02 14.54 6.88
N GLN A 4 49.64 13.37 6.85
CA GLN A 4 51.07 13.22 6.53
C GLN A 4 51.18 12.62 5.13
N ALA A 5 51.65 13.43 4.19
CA ALA A 5 52.20 12.95 2.92
C ALA A 5 53.69 13.26 2.88
N ALA A 6 54.46 12.53 2.07
CA ALA A 6 55.87 12.80 1.86
C ALA A 6 56.06 13.28 0.42
N ASP A 7 56.86 14.33 0.21
CA ASP A 7 57.26 14.74 -1.14
C ASP A 7 58.34 13.80 -1.71
N SER A 8 58.90 14.17 -2.87
CA SER A 8 59.89 13.37 -3.59
C SER A 8 61.22 13.17 -2.85
N ASP A 9 61.52 14.03 -1.87
CA ASP A 9 62.71 14.03 -1.02
C ASP A 9 62.42 13.60 0.42
N ASN A 10 61.18 13.13 0.65
CA ASN A 10 60.70 12.49 1.86
C ASN A 10 60.45 13.46 3.03
N ASP A 11 60.29 14.75 2.74
CA ASP A 11 59.90 15.77 3.71
C ASP A 11 58.39 15.69 3.99
N LEU A 12 58.02 15.95 5.24
CA LEU A 12 56.67 15.71 5.74
C LEU A 12 55.76 16.90 5.40
N ILE A 13 54.84 16.68 4.45
CA ILE A 13 53.84 17.65 4.03
C ILE A 13 52.71 17.68 5.04
N GLN A 14 52.40 18.86 5.56
CA GLN A 14 51.26 19.14 6.41
C GLN A 14 50.17 19.87 5.63
N PHE A 15 48.92 19.50 5.90
CA PHE A 15 47.75 20.15 5.31
C PHE A 15 47.02 20.98 6.35
N GLN A 16 46.66 22.20 5.94
CA GLN A 16 45.85 23.11 6.73
C GLN A 16 44.64 23.57 5.91
N LEU A 17 43.46 23.54 6.53
CA LEU A 17 42.23 24.08 5.97
C LEU A 17 41.90 25.38 6.71
N THR A 18 41.70 26.47 5.97
CA THR A 18 41.23 27.75 6.51
C THR A 18 40.00 28.22 5.77
N GLN A 19 39.02 28.76 6.50
CA GLN A 19 37.85 29.39 5.89
C GLN A 19 38.11 30.88 5.74
N ALA A 20 38.03 31.39 4.52
CA ALA A 20 38.16 32.81 4.22
C ALA A 20 36.78 33.45 4.29
N MET A 21 36.61 34.46 5.15
CA MET A 21 35.37 35.23 5.23
C MET A 21 35.18 36.01 3.93
N ILE A 22 34.11 35.70 3.19
CA ILE A 22 33.59 36.56 2.13
C ILE A 22 32.44 37.37 2.74
N ASN A 23 32.39 38.66 2.42
CA ASN A 23 31.71 39.76 3.13
C ASN A 23 30.18 39.68 3.37
N ASP A 24 29.54 38.51 3.51
CA ASP A 24 28.11 38.44 3.87
C ASP A 24 27.64 37.18 4.64
N SER A 25 28.50 36.21 4.97
CA SER A 25 28.10 35.04 5.77
C SER A 25 28.65 35.12 7.19
N ALA A 26 27.79 35.45 8.16
CA ALA A 26 28.15 35.65 9.57
C ALA A 26 28.46 34.36 10.37
N SER A 27 28.43 33.18 9.74
CA SER A 27 28.87 31.91 10.34
C SER A 27 29.74 31.13 9.36
N GLY A 28 30.88 30.66 9.84
CA GLY A 28 31.65 29.67 9.10
C GLY A 28 30.86 28.36 8.96
N LEU A 29 31.13 27.57 7.91
CA LEU A 29 30.53 26.24 7.80
C LEU A 29 31.25 25.31 8.77
N PRO A 30 30.53 24.45 9.50
CA PRO A 30 31.17 23.33 10.20
C PRO A 30 31.95 22.49 9.18
N VAL A 31 33.28 22.45 9.34
CA VAL A 31 34.17 21.75 8.43
C VAL A 31 35.17 20.90 9.20
N GLU A 32 35.41 19.70 8.70
CA GLU A 32 36.30 18.70 9.29
C GLU A 32 37.17 18.10 8.18
N LEU A 33 38.49 18.02 8.41
CA LEU A 33 39.41 17.30 7.54
C LEU A 33 39.64 15.92 8.15
N LEU A 34 39.14 14.88 7.47
CA LEU A 34 39.21 13.50 7.93
C LEU A 34 40.62 12.90 7.73
N PRO A 35 41.01 11.87 8.50
CA PRO A 35 42.35 11.27 8.44
C PRO A 35 42.71 10.61 7.10
N ASP A 36 41.73 10.35 6.24
CA ASP A 36 41.88 9.74 4.92
C ASP A 36 42.03 10.77 3.77
N GLY A 37 42.06 12.06 4.10
CA GLY A 37 42.22 13.15 3.12
C GLY A 37 40.92 13.79 2.66
N GLN A 38 39.76 13.33 3.15
CA GLN A 38 38.47 13.91 2.78
C GLN A 38 38.15 15.18 3.59
N VAL A 39 37.54 16.18 2.94
CA VAL A 39 36.98 17.38 3.60
C VAL A 39 35.49 17.19 3.74
N LEU A 40 35.00 17.12 4.97
CA LEU A 40 33.58 17.01 5.29
C LEU A 40 33.02 18.38 5.71
N ILE A 41 32.02 18.86 4.97
CA ILE A 41 31.35 20.15 5.21
C ILE A 41 29.90 19.85 5.64
N ARG A 42 29.45 20.39 6.77
CA ARG A 42 28.09 20.15 7.31
C ARG A 42 27.31 21.47 7.42
N PRO A 43 26.76 22.00 6.32
CA PRO A 43 25.99 23.25 6.36
C PRO A 43 24.71 23.08 7.17
N ARG A 44 24.32 24.10 7.94
CA ARG A 44 23.01 24.20 8.59
C ARG A 44 22.08 25.03 7.72
N SER A 45 20.76 24.94 7.97
CA SER A 45 19.74 25.74 7.29
C SER A 45 19.98 27.26 7.33
N VAL A 46 20.73 27.74 8.32
CA VAL A 46 21.11 29.16 8.49
C VAL A 46 22.39 29.57 7.74
N ASP A 47 23.15 28.61 7.21
CA ASP A 47 24.48 28.86 6.64
C ASP A 47 24.44 29.11 5.11
N THR A 48 23.45 29.87 4.63
CA THR A 48 23.29 30.22 3.21
C THR A 48 24.36 31.19 2.71
N GLY A 49 24.71 31.14 1.43
CA GLY A 49 25.67 32.02 0.77
C GLY A 49 26.85 31.29 0.13
N THR A 50 27.82 32.07 -0.36
CA THR A 50 29.06 31.55 -0.96
C THR A 50 30.16 31.47 0.11
N HIS A 51 30.64 30.27 0.36
CA HIS A 51 31.68 29.96 1.34
C HIS A 51 32.99 29.61 0.62
N LYS A 52 34.08 30.23 1.03
CA LYS A 52 35.40 30.00 0.45
C LYS A 52 36.33 29.33 1.46
N PHE A 53 36.94 28.25 1.03
CA PHE A 53 37.97 27.52 1.77
C PHE A 53 39.29 27.59 1.02
N ILE A 54 40.37 27.67 1.79
CA ILE A 54 41.75 27.62 1.32
C ILE A 54 42.39 26.40 1.96
N ILE A 55 42.82 25.47 1.12
CA ILE A 55 43.62 24.31 1.51
C ILE A 55 45.08 24.68 1.23
N THR A 56 45.91 24.66 2.26
CA THR A 56 47.34 24.92 2.16
C THR A 56 48.09 23.63 2.46
N ALA A 57 48.92 23.17 1.53
CA ALA A 57 49.90 22.12 1.74
C ALA A 57 51.27 22.77 1.93
N PHE A 58 52.00 22.42 2.99
CA PHE A 58 53.32 22.98 3.29
C PHE A 58 54.28 21.93 3.87
N ASP A 59 55.54 22.00 3.49
CA ASP A 59 56.63 21.12 3.96
C ASP A 59 57.57 21.83 4.98
N GLY A 60 57.36 23.14 5.20
CA GLY A 60 58.16 23.99 6.09
C GLY A 60 59.11 24.95 5.36
N LEU A 61 59.31 24.76 4.05
CA LEU A 61 60.12 25.62 3.17
C LEU A 61 59.29 26.21 2.02
N ALA A 62 58.34 25.45 1.48
CA ALA A 62 57.42 25.84 0.41
C ALA A 62 55.96 25.58 0.80
N SER A 63 55.04 26.32 0.17
CA SER A 63 53.60 26.12 0.35
C SER A 63 52.86 26.28 -0.97
N VAL A 64 51.85 25.43 -1.20
CA VAL A 64 50.89 25.57 -2.30
C VAL A 64 49.47 25.69 -1.74
N GLU A 65 48.68 26.58 -2.32
CA GLU A 65 47.29 26.82 -1.92
C GLU A 65 46.34 26.41 -3.03
N GLN A 66 45.23 25.78 -2.65
CA GLN A 66 44.09 25.50 -3.52
C GLN A 66 42.81 26.11 -2.94
N GLN A 67 42.02 26.73 -3.81
CA GLN A 67 40.73 27.33 -3.42
C GLN A 67 39.58 26.37 -3.69
N LEU A 68 38.69 26.24 -2.72
CA LEU A 68 37.41 25.54 -2.83
C LEU A 68 36.27 26.53 -2.56
N ILE A 69 35.31 26.60 -3.47
CA ILE A 69 34.13 27.46 -3.36
C ILE A 69 32.89 26.57 -3.21
N VAL A 70 32.09 26.82 -2.18
CA VAL A 70 30.84 26.11 -1.89
C VAL A 70 29.70 27.11 -1.87
N ASN A 71 28.65 26.85 -2.65
CA ASN A 71 27.45 27.66 -2.66
C ASN A 71 26.33 26.93 -1.93
N VAL A 72 25.84 27.53 -0.84
CA VAL A 72 24.68 27.04 -0.08
C VAL A 72 23.50 27.93 -0.44
N VAL A 73 22.50 27.38 -1.13
CA VAL A 73 21.29 28.11 -1.53
C VAL A 73 20.13 27.77 -0.61
N THR A 74 19.22 28.71 -0.41
CA THR A 74 17.97 28.47 0.32
C THR A 74 17.08 27.57 -0.54
N ASP A 75 16.70 26.41 0.00
CA ASP A 75 15.65 25.57 -0.58
C ASP A 75 14.33 25.92 0.10
N PHE A 76 13.31 26.24 -0.70
CA PHE A 76 11.98 26.60 -0.19
C PHE A 76 11.09 25.37 0.00
N ASP A 77 11.53 24.19 -0.43
CA ASP A 77 10.80 22.95 -0.18
C ASP A 77 11.08 22.45 1.25
N THR A 78 10.00 22.21 2.00
CA THR A 78 10.05 21.61 3.34
C THR A 78 10.32 20.11 3.31
N THR A 79 10.34 19.50 2.13
CA THR A 79 10.53 18.06 1.95
C THR A 79 12.00 17.68 1.85
N THR A 80 12.41 16.59 2.50
CA THR A 80 13.78 16.08 2.37
C THR A 80 13.98 15.47 0.99
N ARG A 81 14.94 15.97 0.20
CA ARG A 81 15.23 15.44 -1.14
C ARG A 81 16.48 14.57 -1.15
N VAL A 82 16.39 13.37 -1.74
CA VAL A 82 17.55 12.53 -2.05
C VAL A 82 17.73 12.51 -3.56
N THR A 83 18.80 13.12 -4.03
CA THR A 83 19.15 13.11 -5.45
C THR A 83 20.39 12.27 -5.69
N GLY A 84 20.50 11.71 -6.88
CA GLY A 84 21.68 10.95 -7.26
C GLY A 84 21.71 10.64 -8.75
N ARG A 85 22.76 9.95 -9.16
CA ARG A 85 22.95 9.53 -10.55
C ARG A 85 23.45 8.09 -10.57
N ILE A 86 22.81 7.24 -11.36
CA ILE A 86 23.16 5.82 -11.47
C ILE A 86 23.84 5.58 -12.81
N LEU A 87 25.03 4.97 -12.73
CA LEU A 87 25.89 4.66 -13.85
C LEU A 87 26.19 3.15 -13.89
N THR A 88 26.50 2.63 -15.06
CA THR A 88 27.09 1.29 -15.23
C THR A 88 28.50 1.21 -14.62
N THR A 89 29.04 0.01 -14.51
CA THR A 89 30.46 -0.19 -14.12
C THR A 89 31.46 0.42 -15.10
N THR A 90 31.02 0.81 -16.30
CA THR A 90 31.83 1.50 -17.31
C THR A 90 31.57 3.01 -17.36
N GLY A 91 30.71 3.55 -16.48
CA GLY A 91 30.44 4.98 -16.33
C GLY A 91 29.33 5.53 -17.23
N GLU A 92 28.58 4.68 -17.93
CA GLU A 92 27.46 5.11 -18.77
C GLU A 92 26.18 5.29 -17.95
N PRO A 93 25.34 6.30 -18.22
CA PRO A 93 24.05 6.47 -17.56
C PRO A 93 23.11 5.27 -17.68
N LEU A 94 22.41 4.96 -16.60
CA LEU A 94 21.32 3.99 -16.61
C LEU A 94 19.99 4.72 -16.43
N ALA A 95 19.22 4.81 -17.51
CA ALA A 95 17.87 5.34 -17.53
C ALA A 95 16.85 4.28 -17.11
N ASP A 96 15.67 4.73 -16.68
CA ASP A 96 14.51 3.91 -16.34
C ASP A 96 14.79 2.90 -15.23
N LEU A 97 15.80 3.17 -14.38
CA LEU A 97 16.10 2.33 -13.24
C LEU A 97 15.26 2.78 -12.04
N PRO A 98 14.47 1.87 -11.44
CA PRO A 98 13.80 2.12 -10.17
C PRO A 98 14.77 2.53 -9.07
N VAL A 99 14.46 3.64 -8.39
CA VAL A 99 15.13 4.05 -7.16
C VAL A 99 14.08 4.22 -6.09
N SER A 100 14.21 3.47 -5.00
CA SER A 100 13.28 3.51 -3.88
C SER A 100 13.98 3.79 -2.56
N LEU A 101 13.36 4.62 -1.73
CA LEU A 101 13.70 4.78 -0.33
C LEU A 101 12.42 4.80 0.50
N SER A 102 12.12 3.70 1.18
CA SER A 102 10.87 3.51 1.93
C SER A 102 9.64 3.70 1.02
N ARG A 103 8.73 4.67 1.26
CA ARG A 103 7.55 4.92 0.41
C ARG A 103 7.83 5.84 -0.77
N ALA A 104 9.00 6.49 -0.83
CA ALA A 104 9.37 7.35 -1.93
C ALA A 104 9.99 6.50 -3.06
N ASN A 105 9.40 6.57 -4.24
CA ASN A 105 9.87 5.90 -5.44
C ASN A 105 10.10 6.93 -6.54
N THR A 106 11.09 6.69 -7.38
CA THR A 106 11.35 7.46 -8.60
C THR A 106 12.05 6.57 -9.61
N ILE A 107 12.24 7.07 -10.82
CA ILE A 107 13.03 6.41 -11.86
C ILE A 107 14.16 7.33 -12.30
N THR A 108 15.26 6.75 -12.75
CA THR A 108 16.34 7.55 -13.33
C THR A 108 15.96 8.08 -14.72
N ASP A 109 16.31 9.35 -14.99
CA ASP A 109 16.12 9.97 -16.30
C ASP A 109 17.13 9.46 -17.35
N GLY A 110 17.06 9.99 -18.57
CA GLY A 110 17.97 9.64 -19.68
C GLY A 110 19.46 9.88 -19.39
N ASP A 111 19.77 10.74 -18.41
CA ASP A 111 21.12 11.03 -17.95
C ASP A 111 21.49 10.21 -16.69
N GLY A 112 20.60 9.32 -16.25
CA GLY A 112 20.77 8.47 -15.07
C GLY A 112 20.47 9.17 -13.76
N ASN A 113 19.96 10.41 -13.76
CA ASN A 113 19.69 11.17 -12.54
C ASN A 113 18.36 10.78 -11.94
N PHE A 114 18.26 10.81 -10.61
CA PHE A 114 17.01 10.63 -9.90
C PHE A 114 16.84 11.71 -8.83
N THR A 115 15.58 12.01 -8.51
CA THR A 115 15.19 12.82 -7.35
C THR A 115 14.09 12.08 -6.61
N LEU A 116 14.38 11.70 -5.36
CA LEU A 116 13.42 11.20 -4.39
C LEU A 116 13.02 12.36 -3.49
N ILE A 117 11.72 12.52 -3.29
CA ILE A 117 11.16 13.46 -2.33
C ILE A 117 10.67 12.61 -1.16
N LEU A 118 11.36 12.71 -0.04
CA LEU A 118 10.94 12.11 1.22
C LEU A 118 10.01 13.11 1.90
N THR A 119 8.77 12.68 2.15
CA THR A 119 7.88 13.40 3.05
C THR A 119 8.39 13.26 4.48
N ASP A 120 7.99 14.17 5.37
CA ASP A 120 8.46 14.20 6.78
C ASP A 120 8.14 12.90 7.55
N ASP A 121 7.26 12.07 7.00
CA ASP A 121 6.76 10.83 7.57
C ASP A 121 7.62 9.61 7.17
N VAL A 122 8.56 9.78 6.25
CA VAL A 122 9.37 8.67 5.70
C VAL A 122 10.62 8.43 6.56
N VAL A 123 10.44 7.70 7.66
CA VAL A 123 11.58 7.11 8.38
C VAL A 123 12.14 5.95 7.55
N PRO A 124 13.45 5.93 7.22
CA PRO A 124 14.08 4.77 6.60
C PRO A 124 13.91 3.54 7.51
N THR A 125 13.37 2.46 6.98
CA THR A 125 13.10 1.24 7.76
C THR A 125 14.14 0.16 7.48
N GLU A 126 14.32 -0.72 8.46
CA GLU A 126 15.27 -1.84 8.38
C GLU A 126 14.93 -2.75 7.20
N ASP A 127 15.96 -3.28 6.53
CA ASP A 127 15.80 -4.37 5.57
C ASP A 127 15.27 -5.61 6.31
N PHE A 128 14.20 -6.20 5.77
CA PHE A 128 13.58 -7.43 6.24
C PHE A 128 13.24 -8.37 5.09
N SER A 129 14.14 -8.39 4.11
CA SER A 129 14.06 -9.19 2.90
C SER A 129 13.83 -10.68 3.17
N ILE A 130 13.08 -11.31 2.28
CA ILE A 130 12.71 -12.71 2.34
C ILE A 130 13.79 -13.52 1.62
N GLN A 131 14.36 -14.51 2.30
CA GLN A 131 15.32 -15.42 1.69
C GLN A 131 14.63 -16.31 0.66
N VAL A 132 15.16 -16.33 -0.56
CA VAL A 132 14.69 -17.23 -1.62
C VAL A 132 15.42 -18.55 -1.46
N PRO A 133 14.71 -19.67 -1.37
CA PRO A 133 15.35 -20.97 -1.28
C PRO A 133 16.08 -21.33 -2.55
N GLN A 134 17.16 -22.09 -2.38
CA GLN A 134 18.04 -22.45 -3.47
C GLN A 134 17.29 -23.23 -4.56
N GLY A 135 17.40 -22.76 -5.79
CA GLY A 135 16.79 -23.41 -6.95
C GLY A 135 15.30 -23.11 -7.12
N ASP A 136 14.77 -22.09 -6.43
CA ASP A 136 13.42 -21.60 -6.70
C ASP A 136 13.28 -21.27 -8.21
N PRO A 137 12.26 -21.82 -8.89
CA PRO A 137 12.18 -21.74 -10.35
C PRO A 137 11.94 -20.32 -10.89
N GLN A 138 11.44 -19.40 -10.06
CA GLN A 138 11.12 -18.03 -10.47
C GLN A 138 12.18 -17.04 -10.00
N PHE A 139 12.59 -17.17 -8.75
CA PHE A 139 13.44 -16.18 -8.07
C PHE A 139 14.91 -16.61 -7.95
N ASP A 140 15.23 -17.91 -8.04
CA ASP A 140 16.60 -18.44 -8.09
C ASP A 140 16.78 -19.59 -9.11
N PRO A 141 16.43 -19.39 -10.40
CA PRO A 141 16.45 -20.46 -11.40
C PRO A 141 17.84 -21.03 -11.68
N LEU A 142 18.89 -20.32 -11.27
CA LEU A 142 20.29 -20.74 -11.39
C LEU A 142 20.81 -21.48 -10.15
N GLY A 143 20.00 -21.61 -9.10
CA GLY A 143 20.35 -22.34 -7.88
C GLY A 143 21.53 -21.74 -7.11
N LEU A 144 21.65 -20.41 -7.12
CA LEU A 144 22.77 -19.71 -6.48
C LEU A 144 22.65 -19.69 -4.95
N GLY A 145 21.42 -19.80 -4.41
CA GLY A 145 21.17 -19.88 -2.97
C GLY A 145 21.44 -18.59 -2.19
N ASN A 146 21.61 -17.47 -2.88
CA ASN A 146 21.87 -16.15 -2.26
C ASN A 146 20.87 -15.08 -2.73
N ARG A 147 19.73 -15.49 -3.28
CA ARG A 147 18.69 -14.60 -3.78
C ARG A 147 17.75 -14.21 -2.64
N THR A 148 17.23 -12.98 -2.71
CA THR A 148 16.24 -12.47 -1.78
C THR A 148 15.12 -11.76 -2.54
N ILE A 149 13.92 -11.77 -1.97
CA ILE A 149 12.83 -10.88 -2.34
C ILE A 149 12.94 -9.68 -1.40
N SER A 150 13.14 -8.49 -1.97
CA SER A 150 13.35 -7.26 -1.20
C SER A 150 12.08 -6.88 -0.44
N MET A 151 12.24 -6.56 0.85
CA MET A 151 11.17 -6.02 1.68
C MET A 151 11.77 -5.18 2.79
N PHE A 152 11.17 -4.01 3.04
CA PHE A 152 11.50 -3.20 4.21
C PHE A 152 10.40 -3.30 5.27
N ARG A 153 10.80 -3.19 6.54
CA ARG A 153 9.87 -3.13 7.67
C ARG A 153 8.90 -1.96 7.52
N SER A 154 7.72 -2.08 8.09
CA SER A 154 6.73 -1.02 8.11
C SER A 154 7.26 0.16 8.93
N GLN A 155 6.81 1.37 8.61
CA GLN A 155 7.00 2.51 9.48
C GLN A 155 6.44 2.21 10.87
N PHE A 156 7.07 2.77 11.90
CA PHE A 156 6.74 2.54 13.29
C PHE A 156 6.84 3.83 14.07
N ASP A 157 6.15 3.90 15.21
CA ASP A 157 6.23 5.05 16.11
C ASP A 157 7.64 5.08 16.76
N PRO A 158 8.44 6.15 16.53
CA PRO A 158 9.80 6.25 17.05
C PRO A 158 9.89 6.27 18.58
N PHE A 159 8.77 6.46 19.30
CA PHE A 159 8.68 6.40 20.76
C PHE A 159 8.32 5.01 21.30
N THR A 160 8.22 4.01 20.44
CA THR A 160 7.87 2.62 20.77
C THR A 160 8.95 1.63 20.36
N GLY A 161 8.88 0.39 20.85
CA GLY A 161 9.84 -0.66 20.51
C GLY A 161 11.17 -0.57 21.26
N ASP A 162 11.16 0.04 22.46
CA ASP A 162 12.33 0.19 23.31
C ASP A 162 12.42 -0.86 24.44
N SER A 163 11.35 -1.63 24.68
CA SER A 163 11.29 -2.66 25.72
C SER A 163 10.17 -3.68 25.51
N GLU A 164 10.16 -4.77 26.28
CA GLU A 164 9.07 -5.77 26.28
C GLU A 164 7.73 -5.18 26.76
N PHE A 165 7.76 -4.11 27.56
CA PHE A 165 6.56 -3.42 28.06
C PHE A 165 6.10 -2.28 27.16
N ASN A 166 6.90 -1.92 26.16
CA ASN A 166 6.59 -0.91 25.13
C ASN A 166 7.03 -1.46 23.76
N PRO A 167 6.34 -2.49 23.26
CA PRO A 167 6.68 -3.12 21.99
C PRO A 167 6.48 -2.15 20.82
N ARG A 168 7.11 -2.44 19.68
CA ARG A 168 7.05 -1.60 18.49
C ARG A 168 5.61 -1.46 18.01
N GLN A 169 5.14 -0.22 17.88
CA GLN A 169 3.82 0.11 17.36
C GLN A 169 3.92 0.65 15.94
N HIS A 170 2.92 0.32 15.13
CA HIS A 170 2.86 0.67 13.72
C HIS A 170 1.62 1.54 13.51
N PRO A 171 1.78 2.87 13.37
CA PRO A 171 0.64 3.76 13.22
C PRO A 171 -0.09 3.50 11.91
N ASN A 172 -1.41 3.64 11.93
CA ASN A 172 -2.21 3.64 10.72
C ASN A 172 -2.07 5.01 10.01
N ALA A 173 -1.59 5.00 8.77
CA ALA A 173 -1.39 6.22 7.98
C ALA A 173 -2.69 6.74 7.33
N VAL A 174 -3.81 6.04 7.51
CA VAL A 174 -5.13 6.46 7.04
C VAL A 174 -6.13 6.47 8.19
N SER A 175 -7.26 7.15 8.00
CA SER A 175 -8.40 7.12 8.92
C SER A 175 -8.88 5.67 9.12
N HIS A 176 -9.13 5.27 10.38
CA HIS A 176 -9.72 3.96 10.71
C HIS A 176 -11.24 3.91 10.46
N TYR A 177 -11.87 5.07 10.24
CA TYR A 177 -13.30 5.16 9.91
C TYR A 177 -13.56 4.81 8.44
N LEU A 178 -14.75 4.29 8.16
CA LEU A 178 -15.26 4.19 6.78
C LEU A 178 -15.85 5.55 6.36
N ASP A 179 -14.97 6.55 6.19
CA ASP A 179 -15.31 7.98 6.06
C ASP A 179 -15.17 8.55 4.65
N GLY A 180 -15.01 7.67 3.65
CA GLY A 180 -14.79 8.06 2.27
C GLY A 180 -13.38 8.60 1.97
N GLY A 181 -12.40 8.41 2.86
CA GLY A 181 -11.00 8.83 2.63
C GLY A 181 -10.40 8.30 1.32
N ILE A 182 -10.86 7.16 0.81
CA ILE A 182 -10.46 6.64 -0.51
C ILE A 182 -10.87 7.56 -1.70
N VAL A 183 -11.89 8.41 -1.50
CA VAL A 183 -12.36 9.41 -2.47
C VAL A 183 -11.76 10.78 -2.16
N TYR A 184 -11.74 11.16 -0.88
CA TYR A 184 -11.50 12.54 -0.44
C TYR A 184 -10.09 12.80 0.12
N GLY A 185 -9.28 11.77 0.33
CA GLY A 185 -8.00 11.90 1.02
C GLY A 185 -8.14 11.81 2.54
N THR A 186 -7.02 11.54 3.21
CA THR A 186 -6.93 11.41 4.68
C THR A 186 -6.26 12.61 5.34
N ASP A 187 -5.84 13.59 4.55
CA ASP A 187 -5.26 14.84 4.99
C ASP A 187 -5.86 16.03 4.21
N GLU A 188 -5.76 17.23 4.78
CA GLU A 188 -6.35 18.44 4.22
C GLU A 188 -5.68 18.87 2.90
N LEU A 189 -4.38 18.61 2.72
CA LEU A 189 -3.67 18.99 1.51
C LEU A 189 -4.19 18.18 0.31
N ARG A 190 -4.28 16.86 0.46
CA ARG A 190 -4.84 15.98 -0.58
C ARG A 190 -6.31 16.26 -0.82
N ALA A 191 -7.10 16.46 0.24
CA ALA A 191 -8.52 16.78 0.11
C ALA A 191 -8.75 18.08 -0.67
N ASN A 192 -7.96 19.12 -0.39
CA ASN A 192 -8.04 20.40 -1.11
C ASN A 192 -7.52 20.28 -2.54
N ALA A 193 -6.43 19.52 -2.77
CA ALA A 193 -5.86 19.35 -4.10
C ALA A 193 -6.80 18.63 -5.07
N LEU A 194 -7.72 17.80 -4.57
CA LEU A 194 -8.69 17.06 -5.37
C LEU A 194 -9.96 17.88 -5.73
N ARG A 195 -10.10 19.12 -5.26
CA ARG A 195 -11.31 19.94 -5.42
C ARG A 195 -11.16 21.00 -6.52
N THR A 196 -12.28 21.30 -7.18
CA THR A 196 -12.36 22.45 -8.09
C THR A 196 -12.54 23.78 -7.35
N PHE A 197 -13.06 23.73 -6.11
CA PHE A 197 -13.58 24.87 -5.36
C PHE A 197 -14.66 25.66 -6.13
N ASP A 198 -15.37 24.96 -7.02
CA ASP A 198 -16.50 25.47 -7.77
C ASP A 198 -17.61 24.41 -7.83
N GLY A 199 -18.82 24.80 -7.44
CA GLY A 199 -20.01 23.94 -7.44
C GLY A 199 -19.94 22.73 -6.50
N GLY A 200 -19.02 22.73 -5.53
CA GLY A 200 -18.79 21.65 -4.57
C GLY A 200 -18.21 20.39 -5.20
N LYS A 201 -17.47 20.51 -6.32
CA LYS A 201 -17.02 19.36 -7.13
C LYS A 201 -15.58 18.94 -6.85
N LEU A 202 -15.33 17.67 -7.16
CA LEU A 202 -13.99 17.11 -7.32
C LEU A 202 -13.50 17.33 -8.75
N ILE A 203 -12.19 17.48 -8.91
CA ILE A 203 -11.53 17.56 -10.22
C ILE A 203 -11.80 16.27 -10.97
N ALA A 204 -12.31 16.40 -12.19
CA ALA A 204 -12.52 15.30 -13.12
C ALA A 204 -11.89 15.65 -14.46
N TRP A 205 -11.35 14.64 -15.15
CA TRP A 205 -10.94 14.79 -16.54
C TRP A 205 -12.14 14.52 -17.45
N ASP A 206 -12.63 15.56 -18.12
CA ASP A 206 -13.61 15.42 -19.19
C ASP A 206 -12.94 14.83 -20.45
N SER A 207 -13.07 13.52 -20.62
CA SER A 207 -12.50 12.76 -21.74
C SER A 207 -13.58 12.38 -22.78
N PRO A 208 -13.20 11.95 -24.00
CA PRO A 208 -14.15 11.42 -24.98
C PRO A 208 -14.96 10.20 -24.51
N VAL A 209 -14.48 9.48 -23.49
CA VAL A 209 -15.13 8.29 -22.89
C VAL A 209 -15.83 8.60 -21.55
N GLY A 210 -16.08 9.89 -21.29
CA GLY A 210 -16.74 10.38 -20.09
C GLY A 210 -15.76 10.90 -19.03
N GLN A 211 -16.28 11.24 -17.85
CA GLN A 211 -15.47 11.77 -16.76
C GLN A 211 -14.55 10.69 -16.18
N LEU A 212 -13.25 10.96 -16.12
CA LEU A 212 -12.25 10.11 -15.50
C LEU A 212 -11.63 10.81 -14.30
N LEU A 213 -10.91 10.05 -13.46
CA LEU A 213 -10.00 10.63 -12.48
C LEU A 213 -8.96 11.53 -13.18
N PRO A 214 -8.47 12.60 -12.53
CA PRO A 214 -7.36 13.38 -13.06
C PRO A 214 -6.09 12.53 -13.10
N THR A 215 -5.26 12.71 -14.14
CA THR A 215 -3.89 12.18 -14.14
C THR A 215 -3.01 13.02 -13.24
N ASN A 216 -1.94 12.43 -12.70
CA ASN A 216 -1.00 13.10 -11.81
C ASN A 216 -0.04 14.07 -12.54
N SER A 217 -0.55 14.77 -13.56
CA SER A 217 0.21 15.67 -14.43
C SER A 217 0.02 17.13 -14.01
N LEU A 218 0.89 17.99 -14.54
CA LEU A 218 0.79 19.44 -14.35
C LEU A 218 -0.47 20.07 -14.96
N ASP A 219 -1.20 19.32 -15.81
CA ASP A 219 -2.48 19.78 -16.37
C ASP A 219 -3.57 19.83 -15.31
N PHE A 220 -3.51 18.96 -14.29
CA PHE A 220 -4.47 18.91 -13.18
C PHE A 220 -3.88 19.44 -11.87
N PHE A 221 -2.59 19.22 -11.63
CA PHE A 221 -1.92 19.58 -10.38
C PHE A 221 -0.75 20.52 -10.64
N PHE A 222 -1.04 21.84 -10.69
CA PHE A 222 -0.05 22.89 -10.98
C PHE A 222 1.13 22.94 -10.00
N GLY A 223 0.96 22.42 -8.78
CA GLY A 223 2.01 22.31 -7.76
C GLY A 223 2.98 21.16 -7.98
N GLY A 224 2.78 20.34 -9.02
CA GLY A 224 3.53 19.10 -9.23
C GLY A 224 2.68 17.86 -8.92
N PRO A 225 3.22 16.66 -9.22
CA PRO A 225 2.53 15.41 -8.94
C PRO A 225 2.31 15.24 -7.43
N LEU A 226 1.13 14.77 -7.04
CA LEU A 226 0.81 14.32 -5.70
C LEU A 226 1.46 12.98 -5.40
N GLU A 227 1.66 12.67 -4.11
CA GLU A 227 2.12 11.35 -3.67
C GLU A 227 1.17 10.27 -4.18
N ASN A 228 1.72 9.28 -4.89
CA ASN A 228 1.00 8.12 -5.41
C ASN A 228 1.95 6.93 -5.44
N ASP A 229 1.41 5.73 -5.19
CA ASP A 229 2.13 4.50 -5.50
C ASP A 229 2.20 4.31 -7.02
N ASN A 230 3.30 3.77 -7.51
CA ASN A 230 3.59 3.54 -8.92
C ASN A 230 4.19 2.15 -9.20
N GLY A 231 4.15 1.25 -8.20
CA GLY A 231 4.70 -0.10 -8.32
C GLY A 231 6.20 -0.15 -8.51
N GLY A 232 6.91 0.95 -8.23
CA GLY A 232 8.36 1.06 -8.38
C GLY A 232 8.84 1.26 -9.82
N GLY A 233 7.97 1.42 -10.81
CA GLY A 233 8.43 1.53 -12.21
C GLY A 233 7.52 2.30 -13.17
N ALA A 234 6.26 2.57 -12.81
CA ALA A 234 5.39 3.38 -13.66
C ALA A 234 5.72 4.87 -13.54
N ASP A 235 5.61 5.61 -14.65
CA ASP A 235 5.69 7.07 -14.65
C ASP A 235 4.51 7.64 -13.84
N PRO A 236 4.77 8.26 -12.68
CA PRO A 236 3.70 8.72 -11.79
C PRO A 236 2.79 9.73 -12.47
N THR A 237 3.29 10.54 -13.42
CA THR A 237 2.52 11.61 -14.08
C THR A 237 1.41 11.08 -14.99
N ARG A 238 1.49 9.80 -15.36
CA ARG A 238 0.52 9.11 -16.22
C ARG A 238 -0.53 8.32 -15.45
N LEU A 239 -0.40 8.25 -14.12
CA LEU A 239 -1.30 7.52 -13.25
C LEU A 239 -2.46 8.41 -12.78
N PHE A 240 -3.61 7.79 -12.54
CA PHE A 240 -4.74 8.47 -11.93
C PHE A 240 -4.50 8.84 -10.47
N VAL A 241 -5.12 9.92 -10.03
CA VAL A 241 -5.10 10.38 -8.64
C VAL A 241 -6.52 10.36 -8.06
N ALA A 242 -6.66 9.83 -6.84
CA ALA A 242 -7.88 9.85 -6.04
C ALA A 242 -7.53 10.11 -4.56
N GLY A 243 -8.49 9.97 -3.64
CA GLY A 243 -8.24 10.13 -2.20
C GLY A 243 -7.16 9.19 -1.65
N ASP A 244 -7.12 7.92 -2.08
CA ASP A 244 -6.05 6.99 -1.70
C ASP A 244 -4.88 7.00 -2.70
N VAL A 245 -3.65 6.93 -2.19
CA VAL A 245 -2.41 6.94 -3.00
C VAL A 245 -2.24 5.68 -3.88
N ARG A 246 -2.97 4.60 -3.59
CA ARG A 246 -2.94 3.32 -4.32
C ARG A 246 -4.09 3.16 -5.33
N ALA A 247 -4.91 4.20 -5.52
CA ALA A 247 -5.95 4.20 -6.54
C ALA A 247 -5.50 3.72 -7.95
N PRO A 248 -4.26 3.98 -8.43
CA PRO A 248 -3.82 3.49 -9.73
C PRO A 248 -3.29 2.05 -9.74
N GLU A 249 -3.33 1.31 -8.62
CA GLU A 249 -2.69 -0.01 -8.50
C GLU A 249 -3.15 -0.99 -9.57
N ASN A 250 -4.45 -1.08 -9.86
CA ASN A 250 -4.97 -1.84 -10.99
C ASN A 250 -6.19 -1.19 -11.64
N VAL A 251 -6.49 -1.56 -12.89
CA VAL A 251 -7.59 -0.96 -13.66
C VAL A 251 -8.99 -1.17 -13.05
N GLY A 252 -9.23 -2.30 -12.36
CA GLY A 252 -10.51 -2.55 -11.69
C GLY A 252 -10.71 -1.58 -10.52
N LEU A 253 -9.66 -1.39 -9.72
CA LEU A 253 -9.65 -0.43 -8.61
C LEU A 253 -9.85 1.01 -9.10
N ALA A 254 -9.06 1.44 -10.08
CA ALA A 254 -9.17 2.78 -10.64
C ALA A 254 -10.57 3.06 -11.25
N SER A 255 -11.22 2.02 -11.81
CA SER A 255 -12.60 2.11 -12.31
C SER A 255 -13.61 2.37 -11.19
N LEU A 256 -13.45 1.71 -10.03
CA LEU A 256 -14.29 1.95 -8.85
C LEU A 256 -14.06 3.35 -8.24
N HIS A 257 -12.82 3.83 -8.18
CA HIS A 257 -12.54 5.21 -7.78
C HIS A 257 -13.18 6.23 -8.73
N THR A 258 -13.11 5.98 -10.04
CA THR A 258 -13.77 6.82 -11.05
C THR A 258 -15.30 6.83 -10.85
N LEU A 259 -15.90 5.68 -10.52
CA LEU A 259 -17.33 5.58 -10.23
C LEU A 259 -17.74 6.46 -9.04
N LEU A 260 -16.96 6.46 -7.96
CA LEU A 260 -17.21 7.26 -6.76
C LEU A 260 -17.00 8.77 -7.01
N LEU A 261 -16.00 9.14 -7.80
CA LEU A 261 -15.81 10.51 -8.29
C LEU A 261 -17.07 11.01 -9.02
N ARG A 262 -17.56 10.23 -9.98
CA ARG A 262 -18.77 10.55 -10.76
C ARG A 262 -19.99 10.73 -9.86
N GLU A 263 -20.19 9.84 -8.87
CA GLU A 263 -21.33 9.96 -7.96
C GLU A 263 -21.26 11.21 -7.09
N HIS A 264 -20.06 11.58 -6.61
CA HIS A 264 -19.88 12.83 -5.87
C HIS A 264 -20.27 14.04 -6.72
N ASN A 265 -19.74 14.15 -7.95
CA ASN A 265 -20.03 15.28 -8.82
C ASN A 265 -21.52 15.33 -9.23
N ARG A 266 -22.15 14.17 -9.46
CA ARG A 266 -23.59 14.06 -9.74
C ARG A 266 -24.44 14.52 -8.56
N LEU A 267 -24.06 14.17 -7.33
CA LEU A 267 -24.72 14.63 -6.11
C LEU A 267 -24.52 16.13 -5.88
N ALA A 268 -23.32 16.65 -6.09
CA ALA A 268 -23.03 18.08 -6.02
C ALA A 268 -23.92 18.88 -6.98
N ASP A 269 -24.04 18.44 -8.24
CA ASP A 269 -24.96 19.03 -9.22
C ASP A 269 -26.43 18.98 -8.76
N SER A 270 -26.86 17.83 -8.21
CA SER A 270 -28.24 17.66 -7.73
C SER A 270 -28.54 18.59 -6.54
N ILE A 271 -27.59 18.75 -5.62
CA ILE A 271 -27.70 19.63 -4.45
C ILE A 271 -27.76 21.09 -4.90
N GLN A 272 -26.87 21.52 -5.79
CA GLN A 272 -26.85 22.88 -6.34
C GLN A 272 -28.15 23.20 -7.09
N GLN A 273 -28.71 22.24 -7.84
CA GLN A 273 -29.98 22.42 -8.55
C GLN A 273 -31.17 22.55 -7.58
N ALA A 274 -31.18 21.78 -6.50
CA ALA A 274 -32.22 21.83 -5.48
C ALA A 274 -32.18 23.13 -4.67
N ASP A 275 -30.98 23.63 -4.38
CA ASP A 275 -30.77 24.91 -3.68
C ASP A 275 -29.64 25.73 -4.32
N PRO A 276 -29.96 26.60 -5.30
CA PRO A 276 -29.00 27.45 -5.99
C PRO A 276 -28.28 28.47 -5.08
N GLY A 277 -28.73 28.66 -3.84
CA GLY A 277 -28.15 29.63 -2.90
C GLY A 277 -26.98 29.10 -2.07
N LEU A 278 -26.73 27.79 -2.11
CA LEU A 278 -25.63 27.16 -1.37
C LEU A 278 -24.26 27.54 -1.95
N ASP A 279 -23.26 27.67 -1.07
CA ASP A 279 -21.86 27.87 -1.46
C ASP A 279 -21.16 26.54 -1.77
N ASP A 280 -19.98 26.64 -2.41
CA ASP A 280 -19.14 25.50 -2.80
C ASP A 280 -18.89 24.52 -1.64
N GLU A 281 -18.47 25.05 -0.49
CA GLU A 281 -18.10 24.26 0.68
C GLU A 281 -19.31 23.47 1.21
N THR A 282 -20.47 24.12 1.31
CA THR A 282 -21.69 23.45 1.77
C THR A 282 -22.11 22.34 0.81
N ILE A 283 -22.02 22.56 -0.50
CA ILE A 283 -22.34 21.54 -1.50
C ILE A 283 -21.36 20.37 -1.41
N TYR A 284 -20.06 20.65 -1.37
CA TYR A 284 -19.00 19.65 -1.26
C TYR A 284 -19.20 18.76 -0.03
N GLN A 285 -19.43 19.35 1.15
CA GLN A 285 -19.59 18.58 2.39
C GLN A 285 -20.88 17.74 2.39
N ARG A 286 -21.97 18.25 1.82
CA ARG A 286 -23.22 17.48 1.69
C ARG A 286 -23.06 16.30 0.71
N ALA A 287 -22.41 16.52 -0.44
CA ALA A 287 -22.11 15.46 -1.40
C ALA A 287 -21.15 14.41 -0.79
N ARG A 288 -20.09 14.85 -0.12
CA ARG A 288 -19.13 14.00 0.61
C ARG A 288 -19.82 13.10 1.65
N ARG A 289 -20.70 13.68 2.47
CA ARG A 289 -21.47 12.95 3.47
C ARG A 289 -22.34 11.85 2.84
N LEU A 290 -23.02 12.15 1.73
CA LEU A 290 -23.88 11.17 1.06
C LEU A 290 -23.08 10.04 0.39
N VAL A 291 -21.97 10.35 -0.29
CA VAL A 291 -21.10 9.32 -0.87
C VAL A 291 -20.49 8.42 0.21
N THR A 292 -20.08 9.00 1.34
CA THR A 292 -19.57 8.25 2.50
C THR A 292 -20.64 7.29 3.04
N ALA A 293 -21.87 7.79 3.22
CA ALA A 293 -23.00 6.97 3.65
C ALA A 293 -23.33 5.85 2.64
N ILE A 294 -23.22 6.11 1.33
CA ILE A 294 -23.38 5.09 0.28
C ILE A 294 -22.32 3.99 0.39
N ILE A 295 -21.05 4.34 0.62
CA ILE A 295 -19.97 3.37 0.83
C ILE A 295 -20.27 2.51 2.06
N GLN A 296 -20.67 3.12 3.17
CA GLN A 296 -21.05 2.43 4.40
C GLN A 296 -22.23 1.46 4.16
N GLN A 297 -23.29 1.95 3.51
CA GLN A 297 -24.47 1.15 3.18
C GLN A 297 -24.13 -0.07 2.33
N ILE A 298 -23.44 0.11 1.20
CA ILE A 298 -23.09 -1.01 0.30
C ILE A 298 -22.19 -2.01 1.02
N THR A 299 -21.22 -1.53 1.81
CA THR A 299 -20.32 -2.40 2.57
C THR A 299 -21.10 -3.28 3.54
N PHE A 300 -21.95 -2.69 4.39
CA PHE A 300 -22.62 -3.41 5.46
C PHE A 300 -23.84 -4.22 5.02
N GLN A 301 -24.54 -3.79 3.96
CA GLN A 301 -25.79 -4.42 3.53
C GLN A 301 -25.61 -5.37 2.34
N GLU A 302 -24.58 -5.18 1.52
CA GLU A 302 -24.37 -6.06 0.35
C GLU A 302 -23.10 -6.90 0.45
N TYR A 303 -21.96 -6.32 0.83
CA TYR A 303 -20.69 -7.06 0.81
C TYR A 303 -20.48 -7.94 2.04
N LEU A 304 -20.60 -7.38 3.24
CA LEU A 304 -20.31 -8.12 4.48
C LEU A 304 -21.18 -9.36 4.70
N PRO A 305 -22.51 -9.33 4.49
CA PRO A 305 -23.35 -10.51 4.69
C PRO A 305 -22.92 -11.71 3.84
N LEU A 306 -22.36 -11.47 2.65
CA LEU A 306 -21.82 -12.53 1.80
C LEU A 306 -20.53 -13.12 2.35
N LEU A 307 -19.66 -12.25 2.88
CA LEU A 307 -18.35 -12.63 3.37
C LEU A 307 -18.44 -13.43 4.68
N VAL A 308 -19.19 -12.92 5.65
CA VAL A 308 -19.25 -13.47 7.02
C VAL A 308 -20.52 -14.27 7.32
N GLY A 309 -21.45 -14.34 6.36
CA GLY A 309 -22.74 -14.99 6.49
C GLY A 309 -23.85 -14.05 6.96
N GLU A 310 -25.08 -14.31 6.49
CA GLU A 310 -26.27 -13.56 6.89
C GLU A 310 -26.50 -13.58 8.40
N ASP A 311 -27.12 -12.53 8.93
CA ASP A 311 -27.45 -12.34 10.37
C ASP A 311 -26.25 -12.36 11.34
N THR A 312 -25.02 -12.27 10.84
CA THR A 312 -23.82 -12.30 11.68
C THR A 312 -23.57 -10.97 12.40
N LEU A 313 -23.86 -9.84 11.75
CA LEU A 313 -23.79 -8.52 12.37
C LEU A 313 -25.15 -8.19 12.99
N GLU A 314 -25.17 -7.92 14.29
CA GLU A 314 -26.37 -7.46 14.99
C GLU A 314 -26.87 -6.13 14.40
N ALA A 315 -28.17 -5.88 14.50
CA ALA A 315 -28.76 -4.61 14.09
C ALA A 315 -28.09 -3.44 14.82
N TYR A 316 -27.93 -2.31 14.13
CA TYR A 316 -27.38 -1.10 14.73
C TYR A 316 -28.31 -0.59 15.84
N VAL A 317 -27.74 -0.32 17.02
CA VAL A 317 -28.49 0.15 18.21
C VAL A 317 -28.17 1.58 18.61
N GLY A 318 -27.27 2.25 17.89
CA GLY A 318 -26.79 3.60 18.17
C GLY A 318 -25.28 3.66 18.37
N TYR A 319 -24.75 4.88 18.34
CA TYR A 319 -23.34 5.17 18.57
C TYR A 319 -22.97 4.97 20.05
N ASP A 320 -21.85 4.31 20.30
CA ASP A 320 -21.28 4.12 21.63
C ASP A 320 -19.88 4.80 21.69
N PRO A 321 -19.71 5.88 22.47
CA PRO A 321 -18.43 6.56 22.60
C PRO A 321 -17.36 5.77 23.36
N ASP A 322 -17.73 4.69 24.05
CA ASP A 322 -16.80 3.86 24.82
C ASP A 322 -16.20 2.71 23.97
N ILE A 323 -16.65 2.55 22.72
CA ILE A 323 -16.07 1.59 21.76
C ILE A 323 -14.89 2.24 21.06
N ASP A 324 -13.73 1.58 21.08
CA ASP A 324 -12.59 1.94 20.23
C ASP A 324 -12.82 1.46 18.78
N PRO A 325 -12.93 2.35 17.79
CA PRO A 325 -13.10 1.99 16.38
C PRO A 325 -11.77 1.71 15.64
N GLU A 326 -10.61 1.80 16.30
CA GLU A 326 -9.29 1.66 15.67
C GLU A 326 -9.16 0.33 14.92
N THR A 327 -8.58 0.39 13.72
CA THR A 327 -8.40 -0.81 12.90
C THR A 327 -7.28 -1.68 13.46
N SER A 328 -7.60 -2.93 13.81
CA SER A 328 -6.60 -3.83 14.38
C SER A 328 -5.55 -4.27 13.34
N LYS A 329 -4.32 -4.50 13.79
CA LYS A 329 -3.23 -5.04 12.95
C LYS A 329 -3.61 -6.42 12.40
N LEU A 330 -4.24 -7.25 13.22
CA LEU A 330 -4.70 -8.57 12.81
C LEU A 330 -5.71 -8.50 11.66
N PHE A 331 -6.62 -7.52 11.70
CA PHE A 331 -7.56 -7.28 10.60
C PHE A 331 -6.82 -6.85 9.32
N THR A 332 -5.97 -5.83 9.38
CA THR A 332 -5.33 -5.24 8.18
C THR A 332 -4.23 -6.10 7.57
N ALA A 333 -3.45 -6.80 8.39
CA ALA A 333 -2.28 -7.54 7.95
C ALA A 333 -2.54 -9.04 7.75
N ALA A 334 -3.65 -9.57 8.27
CA ALA A 334 -4.07 -10.94 8.04
C ALA A 334 -5.50 -11.04 7.50
N ALA A 335 -6.52 -10.83 8.33
CA ALA A 335 -7.90 -11.23 7.98
C ALA A 335 -8.41 -10.61 6.67
N PHE A 336 -8.21 -9.30 6.47
CA PHE A 336 -8.70 -8.59 5.28
C PHE A 336 -7.77 -8.69 4.06
N ARG A 337 -6.70 -9.50 4.14
CA ARG A 337 -5.88 -9.90 2.99
C ARG A 337 -6.42 -11.12 2.26
N LEU A 338 -7.57 -11.65 2.67
CA LEU A 338 -8.28 -12.75 1.98
C LEU A 338 -8.49 -12.46 0.50
N GLY A 339 -8.70 -11.19 0.12
CA GLY A 339 -8.95 -10.78 -1.27
C GLY A 339 -7.84 -11.18 -2.24
N HIS A 340 -6.59 -11.35 -1.75
CA HIS A 340 -5.47 -11.80 -2.59
C HIS A 340 -5.67 -13.22 -3.16
N SER A 341 -6.41 -14.09 -2.48
CA SER A 341 -6.78 -15.43 -2.98
C SER A 341 -7.92 -15.40 -3.98
N GLN A 342 -8.72 -14.33 -4.00
CA GLN A 342 -9.89 -14.20 -4.88
C GLN A 342 -9.56 -13.63 -6.26
N MET A 343 -8.31 -13.20 -6.49
CA MET A 343 -7.89 -12.54 -7.72
C MET A 343 -7.72 -13.53 -8.87
N ASN A 344 -8.22 -13.16 -10.05
CA ASN A 344 -8.09 -13.92 -11.29
C ASN A 344 -6.77 -13.62 -12.04
N ASP A 345 -6.30 -14.54 -12.88
CA ASP A 345 -5.12 -14.34 -13.74
C ASP A 345 -5.34 -13.25 -14.81
N SER A 346 -6.61 -13.01 -15.18
CA SER A 346 -7.05 -11.98 -16.11
C SER A 346 -8.33 -11.31 -15.62
N LEU A 347 -8.49 -10.04 -16.00
CA LEU A 347 -9.69 -9.25 -15.84
C LEU A 347 -10.49 -9.31 -17.14
N TRP A 348 -11.74 -9.76 -17.04
CA TRP A 348 -12.65 -9.77 -18.17
C TRP A 348 -12.96 -8.36 -18.62
N ARG A 349 -13.09 -8.17 -19.94
CA ARG A 349 -13.61 -6.95 -20.54
C ARG A 349 -14.80 -7.30 -21.42
N ARG A 350 -15.93 -6.64 -21.16
CA ARG A 350 -17.20 -6.99 -21.81
C ARG A 350 -17.85 -5.74 -22.39
N ASP A 351 -18.31 -5.84 -23.63
CA ASP A 351 -19.11 -4.78 -24.23
C ASP A 351 -20.51 -4.70 -23.61
N SER A 352 -21.32 -3.74 -24.08
CA SER A 352 -22.69 -3.52 -23.63
C SER A 352 -23.64 -4.71 -23.85
N ASP A 353 -23.31 -5.60 -24.78
CA ASP A 353 -24.07 -6.80 -25.09
C ASP A 353 -23.58 -8.02 -24.29
N GLY A 354 -22.53 -7.84 -23.46
CA GLY A 354 -21.91 -8.89 -22.67
C GLY A 354 -20.94 -9.77 -23.45
N ASN A 355 -20.56 -9.39 -24.68
CA ASN A 355 -19.53 -10.10 -25.45
C ASN A 355 -18.14 -9.66 -25.02
N VAL A 356 -17.12 -10.46 -25.34
CA VAL A 356 -15.71 -10.06 -25.12
C VAL A 356 -15.41 -8.80 -25.93
N SER A 357 -14.87 -7.76 -25.29
CA SER A 357 -14.46 -6.52 -25.96
C SER A 357 -13.48 -6.79 -27.11
N PRO A 358 -13.43 -5.95 -28.16
CA PRO A 358 -12.49 -6.10 -29.29
C PRO A 358 -11.02 -6.24 -28.88
N GLU A 359 -10.63 -5.58 -27.79
CA GLU A 359 -9.28 -5.57 -27.24
C GLU A 359 -8.96 -6.86 -26.44
N GLY A 360 -9.95 -7.72 -26.20
CA GLY A 360 -9.82 -8.99 -25.47
C GLY A 360 -9.76 -8.85 -23.95
N ASP A 361 -9.64 -9.95 -23.20
CA ASP A 361 -9.44 -9.88 -21.75
C ASP A 361 -8.05 -9.35 -21.38
N LEU A 362 -7.95 -8.61 -20.27
CA LEU A 362 -6.70 -8.00 -19.82
C LEU A 362 -6.00 -8.92 -18.81
N SER A 363 -4.76 -9.33 -19.06
CA SER A 363 -4.00 -10.08 -18.02
C SER A 363 -3.80 -9.22 -16.76
N LEU A 364 -3.86 -9.81 -15.57
CA LEU A 364 -3.69 -9.06 -14.31
C LEU A 364 -2.33 -8.34 -14.26
N ARG A 365 -1.28 -8.95 -14.82
CA ARG A 365 0.05 -8.33 -14.93
C ARG A 365 0.03 -7.04 -15.74
N ALA A 366 -0.73 -6.99 -16.83
CA ALA A 366 -0.87 -5.81 -17.68
C ALA A 366 -1.86 -4.77 -17.12
N ALA A 367 -2.60 -5.14 -16.06
CA ALA A 367 -3.53 -4.25 -15.38
C ALA A 367 -2.86 -3.41 -14.29
N PHE A 368 -1.71 -3.85 -13.75
CA PHE A 368 -1.03 -3.14 -12.67
C PHE A 368 -0.44 -1.81 -13.14
N PHE A 369 -0.71 -0.74 -12.40
CA PHE A 369 -0.20 0.62 -12.64
C PHE A 369 -0.32 1.07 -14.10
N ASN A 370 -1.40 0.68 -14.77
CA ASN A 370 -1.63 0.96 -16.17
C ASN A 370 -2.99 1.66 -16.38
N SER A 371 -2.95 2.97 -16.60
CA SER A 371 -4.18 3.77 -16.82
C SER A 371 -4.71 3.68 -18.27
N ALA A 372 -3.93 3.16 -19.22
CA ALA A 372 -4.26 3.22 -20.65
C ALA A 372 -5.62 2.57 -21.01
N PRO A 373 -5.99 1.37 -20.49
CA PRO A 373 -7.28 0.77 -20.84
C PRO A 373 -8.48 1.64 -20.49
N ILE A 374 -8.42 2.34 -19.34
CA ILE A 374 -9.49 3.24 -18.90
C ILE A 374 -9.50 4.54 -19.72
N ILE A 375 -8.33 5.07 -20.06
CA ILE A 375 -8.22 6.30 -20.85
C ILE A 375 -8.75 6.09 -22.27
N GLU A 376 -8.46 4.93 -22.85
CA GLU A 376 -8.82 4.61 -24.23
C GLU A 376 -10.31 4.25 -24.37
N ASN A 377 -10.85 3.46 -23.43
CA ASN A 377 -12.18 2.84 -23.57
C ASN A 377 -13.18 3.21 -22.47
N GLY A 378 -12.76 3.94 -21.44
CA GLY A 378 -13.57 4.23 -20.27
C GLY A 378 -13.64 3.05 -19.28
N ILE A 379 -14.56 3.15 -18.32
CA ILE A 379 -14.69 2.16 -17.23
C ILE A 379 -15.76 1.10 -17.47
N ASP A 380 -16.65 1.33 -18.43
CA ASP A 380 -17.86 0.52 -18.60
C ASP A 380 -17.52 -0.94 -18.95
N GLU A 381 -16.54 -1.16 -19.84
CA GLU A 381 -16.15 -2.52 -20.23
C GLU A 381 -15.51 -3.33 -19.09
N ILE A 382 -14.79 -2.63 -18.21
CA ILE A 382 -14.12 -3.20 -17.03
C ILE A 382 -15.19 -3.56 -16.01
N LEU A 383 -16.12 -2.64 -15.71
CA LEU A 383 -17.20 -2.88 -14.76
C LEU A 383 -18.13 -4.02 -15.24
N GLN A 384 -18.48 -4.06 -16.53
CA GLN A 384 -19.21 -5.17 -17.13
C GLN A 384 -18.49 -6.51 -16.96
N GLY A 385 -17.17 -6.52 -17.15
CA GLY A 385 -16.35 -7.69 -16.89
C GLY A 385 -16.34 -8.12 -15.43
N MET A 386 -16.14 -7.19 -14.50
CA MET A 386 -16.16 -7.45 -13.05
C MET A 386 -17.50 -8.01 -12.58
N MET A 387 -18.61 -7.52 -13.11
CA MET A 387 -19.94 -8.05 -12.79
C MET A 387 -20.17 -9.46 -13.32
N ALA A 388 -19.56 -9.81 -14.47
CA ALA A 388 -19.77 -11.08 -15.14
C ALA A 388 -18.77 -12.18 -14.73
N GLN A 389 -17.60 -11.80 -14.22
CA GLN A 389 -16.51 -12.72 -13.90
C GLN A 389 -16.62 -13.24 -12.46
N PRO A 390 -16.69 -14.56 -12.24
CA PRO A 390 -16.57 -15.12 -10.90
C PRO A 390 -15.17 -14.86 -10.32
N ALA A 391 -15.12 -14.51 -9.04
CA ALA A 391 -13.88 -14.46 -8.28
C ALA A 391 -13.31 -15.87 -8.05
N GLN A 392 -12.00 -15.96 -7.79
CA GLN A 392 -11.40 -17.18 -7.25
C GLN A 392 -11.88 -17.43 -5.80
N GLN A 393 -11.66 -18.64 -5.31
CA GLN A 393 -12.06 -19.02 -3.95
C GLN A 393 -11.16 -18.38 -2.88
N ILE A 394 -11.68 -18.26 -1.66
CA ILE A 394 -10.86 -17.90 -0.50
C ILE A 394 -10.20 -19.17 0.02
N ASP A 395 -8.94 -19.38 -0.34
CA ASP A 395 -8.15 -20.54 0.04
C ASP A 395 -6.65 -20.23 0.11
N LEU A 396 -5.82 -21.27 0.28
CA LEU A 396 -4.35 -21.18 0.32
C LEU A 396 -3.68 -21.00 -1.05
N GLN A 397 -4.44 -20.86 -2.13
CA GLN A 397 -3.93 -20.72 -3.48
C GLN A 397 -3.95 -19.24 -3.88
N ILE A 398 -2.86 -18.80 -4.50
CA ILE A 398 -2.70 -17.44 -5.01
C ILE A 398 -2.27 -17.58 -6.47
N THR A 399 -2.87 -16.78 -7.34
CA THR A 399 -2.58 -16.79 -8.77
C THR A 399 -1.15 -16.35 -9.07
N ASP A 400 -0.59 -16.87 -10.17
CA ASP A 400 0.80 -16.63 -10.56
C ASP A 400 1.16 -15.15 -10.73
N PRO A 401 0.30 -14.27 -11.30
CA PRO A 401 0.56 -12.84 -11.36
C PRO A 401 0.87 -12.18 -10.01
N LEU A 402 0.28 -12.69 -8.91
CA LEU A 402 0.51 -12.16 -7.56
C LEU A 402 1.64 -12.90 -6.84
N ARG A 403 1.78 -14.21 -7.07
CA ARG A 403 2.75 -15.06 -6.37
C ARG A 403 4.16 -14.97 -6.96
N ASN A 404 4.29 -14.78 -8.27
CA ASN A 404 5.56 -14.96 -8.97
C ASN A 404 6.02 -13.72 -9.76
N PHE A 405 5.18 -12.68 -9.88
CA PHE A 405 5.39 -11.57 -10.82
C PHE A 405 4.99 -10.21 -10.26
N LEU A 406 4.63 -10.09 -8.98
CA LEU A 406 4.07 -8.86 -8.46
C LEU A 406 5.06 -7.70 -8.72
N PHE A 407 4.63 -6.80 -9.60
CA PHE A 407 5.36 -5.62 -10.09
C PHE A 407 6.73 -5.86 -10.75
N GLY A 408 7.01 -7.05 -11.31
CA GLY A 408 8.25 -7.26 -12.06
C GLY A 408 8.35 -8.56 -12.88
N PRO A 409 9.18 -8.59 -13.94
CA PRO A 409 9.38 -9.79 -14.75
C PRO A 409 10.22 -10.87 -14.02
N PRO A 410 10.08 -12.16 -14.38
CA PRO A 410 10.84 -13.27 -13.78
C PRO A 410 12.35 -13.08 -13.95
N GLY A 411 13.11 -13.43 -12.92
CA GLY A 411 14.56 -13.27 -12.89
C GLY A 411 15.06 -11.81 -12.93
N SER A 412 14.15 -10.83 -12.92
CA SER A 412 14.46 -9.39 -12.98
C SER A 412 13.84 -8.59 -11.83
N GLY A 413 13.42 -9.25 -10.73
CA GLY A 413 13.02 -8.57 -9.49
C GLY A 413 11.51 -8.32 -9.31
N GLY A 414 10.64 -9.26 -9.72
CA GLY A 414 9.26 -9.31 -9.23
C GLY A 414 9.19 -9.70 -7.74
N LEU A 415 7.99 -9.59 -7.15
CA LEU A 415 7.71 -9.94 -5.76
C LEU A 415 6.75 -11.15 -5.67
N ASP A 416 6.71 -11.79 -4.49
CA ASP A 416 5.69 -12.78 -4.11
C ASP A 416 4.77 -12.17 -3.05
N LEU A 417 3.51 -11.87 -3.43
CA LEU A 417 2.54 -11.25 -2.53
C LEU A 417 2.21 -12.13 -1.32
N ALA A 418 2.16 -13.45 -1.50
CA ALA A 418 1.88 -14.37 -0.41
C ALA A 418 3.03 -14.38 0.61
N ALA A 419 4.27 -14.42 0.12
CA ALA A 419 5.46 -14.32 0.96
C ALA A 419 5.53 -12.97 1.68
N LEU A 420 5.18 -11.87 1.00
CA LEU A 420 5.08 -10.54 1.60
C LEU A 420 3.98 -10.44 2.67
N ASN A 421 2.83 -11.11 2.50
CA ASN A 421 1.78 -11.13 3.52
C ASN A 421 2.27 -11.80 4.80
N ILE A 422 2.89 -12.97 4.67
CA ILE A 422 3.47 -13.71 5.81
C ILE A 422 4.55 -12.88 6.49
N GLN A 423 5.49 -12.36 5.71
CA GLN A 423 6.60 -11.57 6.24
C GLN A 423 6.12 -10.26 6.88
N ARG A 424 5.08 -9.62 6.35
CA ARG A 424 4.46 -8.43 6.97
C ARG A 424 3.75 -8.79 8.27
N GLY A 425 3.10 -9.94 8.37
CA GLY A 425 2.53 -10.42 9.64
C GLY A 425 3.61 -10.57 10.71
N ARG A 426 4.76 -11.14 10.35
CA ARG A 426 5.93 -11.27 11.24
C ARG A 426 6.55 -9.93 11.62
N ASP A 427 6.66 -9.01 10.65
CA ASP A 427 7.17 -7.65 10.87
C ASP A 427 6.35 -6.89 11.92
N LEU A 428 5.02 -6.98 11.81
CA LEU A 428 4.05 -6.33 12.69
C LEU A 428 3.85 -7.06 14.03
N GLY A 429 4.49 -8.22 14.22
CA GLY A 429 4.40 -9.01 15.44
C GLY A 429 3.02 -9.61 15.68
N LEU A 430 2.32 -10.03 14.63
CA LEU A 430 1.02 -10.71 14.78
C LEU A 430 1.15 -11.99 15.62
N PRO A 431 0.10 -12.38 16.37
CA PRO A 431 0.07 -13.65 17.08
C PRO A 431 0.15 -14.84 16.10
N ASP A 432 0.54 -16.00 16.62
CA ASP A 432 0.33 -17.25 15.90
C ASP A 432 -1.17 -17.58 15.79
N TYR A 433 -1.50 -18.48 14.86
CA TYR A 433 -2.88 -18.88 14.59
C TYR A 433 -3.65 -19.35 15.84
N ASN A 434 -3.02 -20.14 16.72
CA ASN A 434 -3.69 -20.68 17.89
C ASN A 434 -3.91 -19.63 18.98
N GLN A 435 -2.94 -18.74 19.17
CA GLN A 435 -3.09 -17.60 20.06
C GLN A 435 -4.23 -16.69 19.57
N ALA A 436 -4.29 -16.38 18.28
CA ALA A 436 -5.39 -15.60 17.72
C ALA A 436 -6.77 -16.27 17.92
N ARG A 437 -6.86 -17.60 17.81
CA ARG A 437 -8.10 -18.33 18.16
C ARG A 437 -8.49 -18.10 19.62
N ILE A 438 -7.55 -18.21 20.55
CA ILE A 438 -7.79 -17.98 21.98
C ILE A 438 -8.26 -16.55 22.23
N ASP A 439 -7.59 -15.55 21.63
CA ASP A 439 -7.90 -14.13 21.80
C ASP A 439 -9.32 -13.79 21.31
N PHE A 440 -9.82 -14.51 20.30
CA PHE A 440 -11.19 -14.37 19.79
C PHE A 440 -12.18 -15.36 20.42
N GLY A 441 -11.83 -15.99 21.55
CA GLY A 441 -12.72 -16.87 22.31
C GLY A 441 -13.00 -18.23 21.63
N LEU A 442 -12.21 -18.60 20.64
CA LEU A 442 -12.30 -19.88 19.93
C LEU A 442 -11.39 -20.93 20.59
N ALA A 443 -11.76 -22.20 20.45
CA ALA A 443 -10.91 -23.29 20.94
C ALA A 443 -9.62 -23.38 20.09
N PRO A 444 -8.43 -23.46 20.69
CA PRO A 444 -7.20 -23.70 19.95
C PRO A 444 -7.22 -25.10 19.31
N VAL A 445 -6.63 -25.24 18.14
CA VAL A 445 -6.45 -26.53 17.48
C VAL A 445 -5.33 -27.34 18.14
N THR A 446 -5.45 -28.66 18.16
CA THR A 446 -4.49 -29.57 18.78
C THR A 446 -3.71 -30.41 17.78
N SER A 447 -4.24 -30.54 16.56
CA SER A 447 -3.65 -31.21 15.42
C SER A 447 -3.93 -30.43 14.15
N PHE A 448 -3.10 -30.62 13.11
CA PHE A 448 -3.40 -30.14 11.76
C PHE A 448 -4.72 -30.71 11.21
N ASP A 449 -5.19 -31.84 11.76
CA ASP A 449 -6.50 -32.43 11.44
C ASP A 449 -7.69 -31.57 11.87
N ASP A 450 -7.50 -30.69 12.85
CA ASP A 450 -8.57 -29.84 13.38
C ASP A 450 -8.76 -28.55 12.53
N ILE A 451 -7.87 -28.29 11.55
CA ILE A 451 -7.85 -27.03 10.79
C ILE A 451 -8.74 -27.10 9.54
N SER A 452 -8.63 -28.18 8.78
CA SER A 452 -9.28 -28.31 7.48
C SER A 452 -9.74 -29.74 7.23
N SER A 453 -10.88 -29.89 6.57
CA SER A 453 -11.40 -31.15 6.06
C SER A 453 -10.59 -31.69 4.86
N ASP A 454 -9.86 -30.83 4.14
CA ASP A 454 -9.03 -31.18 2.98
C ASP A 454 -7.69 -31.80 3.38
N GLU A 455 -7.48 -33.07 3.01
CA GLU A 455 -6.25 -33.81 3.30
C GLU A 455 -5.00 -33.19 2.68
N LEU A 456 -5.10 -32.59 1.49
CA LEU A 456 -3.96 -31.96 0.84
C LEU A 456 -3.54 -30.69 1.58
N VAL A 457 -4.50 -29.90 2.06
CA VAL A 457 -4.23 -28.74 2.93
C VAL A 457 -3.50 -29.19 4.19
N ARG A 458 -4.02 -30.20 4.89
CA ARG A 458 -3.39 -30.75 6.10
C ARG A 458 -1.98 -31.27 5.85
N GLN A 459 -1.75 -31.99 4.76
CA GLN A 459 -0.42 -32.50 4.40
C GLN A 459 0.57 -31.36 4.13
N ARG A 460 0.14 -30.30 3.44
CA ARG A 460 0.99 -29.12 3.21
C ARG A 460 1.32 -28.41 4.52
N LEU A 461 0.34 -28.21 5.41
CA LEU A 461 0.60 -27.59 6.71
C LEU A 461 1.62 -28.41 7.52
N ARG A 462 1.47 -29.74 7.59
CA ARG A 462 2.43 -30.64 8.25
C ARG A 462 3.84 -30.60 7.63
N GLY A 463 3.93 -30.39 6.32
CA GLY A 463 5.20 -30.26 5.62
C GLY A 463 5.90 -28.93 5.87
N ASN A 464 5.17 -27.91 6.33
CA ASN A 464 5.65 -26.53 6.50
C ASN A 464 5.85 -26.12 7.96
N TYR A 465 5.03 -26.64 8.86
CA TYR A 465 5.04 -26.24 10.26
C TYR A 465 5.33 -27.45 11.13
N ALA A 466 6.25 -27.29 12.07
CA ALA A 466 6.60 -28.35 13.02
C ALA A 466 5.46 -28.58 14.02
N SER A 467 4.75 -27.50 14.39
CA SER A 467 3.61 -27.50 15.31
C SER A 467 2.47 -26.62 14.78
N VAL A 468 1.24 -26.90 15.21
CA VAL A 468 0.08 -26.02 14.98
C VAL A 468 0.25 -24.64 15.64
N ASN A 469 1.11 -24.53 16.64
CA ASN A 469 1.44 -23.27 17.32
C ASN A 469 2.50 -22.43 16.56
N ASP A 470 3.03 -22.94 15.44
CA ASP A 470 4.00 -22.21 14.62
C ASP A 470 3.34 -21.56 13.38
N ILE A 471 2.04 -21.79 13.17
CA ILE A 471 1.33 -21.37 11.97
C ILE A 471 1.15 -19.84 11.98
N ASP A 472 1.67 -19.18 10.95
CA ASP A 472 1.41 -17.76 10.71
C ASP A 472 -0.11 -17.53 10.56
N VAL A 473 -0.68 -16.58 11.30
CA VAL A 473 -2.14 -16.45 11.43
C VAL A 473 -2.88 -16.27 10.10
N TRP A 474 -2.30 -15.55 9.13
CA TRP A 474 -2.87 -15.43 7.78
C TRP A 474 -3.01 -16.77 7.05
N VAL A 475 -2.02 -17.66 7.22
CA VAL A 475 -2.05 -19.00 6.62
C VAL A 475 -3.10 -19.86 7.31
N GLY A 476 -3.16 -19.83 8.65
CA GLY A 476 -4.18 -20.55 9.41
C GLY A 476 -5.61 -20.11 9.03
N MET A 477 -5.84 -18.80 8.96
CA MET A 477 -7.11 -18.18 8.56
C MET A 477 -7.61 -18.62 7.16
N LEU A 478 -6.70 -18.75 6.19
CA LEU A 478 -7.04 -19.23 4.83
C LEU A 478 -7.19 -20.75 4.74
N ALA A 479 -6.62 -21.49 5.70
CA ALA A 479 -6.68 -22.94 5.73
C ALA A 479 -7.97 -23.49 6.35
N GLU A 480 -8.64 -22.70 7.18
CA GLU A 480 -9.89 -23.10 7.85
C GLU A 480 -10.99 -23.47 6.85
N ASP A 481 -11.75 -24.52 7.18
CA ASP A 481 -13.01 -24.78 6.47
C ASP A 481 -13.96 -23.59 6.64
N HIS A 482 -14.66 -23.22 5.56
CA HIS A 482 -15.60 -22.10 5.62
C HIS A 482 -16.79 -22.41 6.51
N VAL A 483 -17.21 -21.42 7.30
CA VAL A 483 -18.45 -21.49 8.09
C VAL A 483 -19.64 -21.59 7.12
N PRO A 484 -20.63 -22.47 7.35
CA PRO A 484 -21.80 -22.57 6.48
C PRO A 484 -22.50 -21.22 6.26
N GLY A 485 -22.64 -20.82 4.99
CA GLY A 485 -23.25 -19.54 4.61
C GLY A 485 -22.29 -18.35 4.57
N ALA A 486 -21.04 -18.53 5.01
CA ALA A 486 -19.96 -17.55 4.87
C ALA A 486 -18.93 -18.00 3.82
N MET A 487 -18.02 -17.11 3.45
CA MET A 487 -16.91 -17.41 2.54
C MET A 487 -15.57 -17.61 3.28
N VAL A 488 -15.59 -17.61 4.61
CA VAL A 488 -14.39 -17.64 5.45
C VAL A 488 -14.56 -18.58 6.64
N GLY A 489 -13.44 -19.02 7.22
CA GLY A 489 -13.42 -19.83 8.44
C GLY A 489 -13.79 -19.08 9.72
N GLU A 490 -13.87 -19.82 10.83
CA GLU A 490 -14.29 -19.31 12.14
C GLU A 490 -13.46 -18.11 12.63
N LEU A 491 -12.13 -18.21 12.56
CA LEU A 491 -11.25 -17.15 13.07
C LEU A 491 -11.35 -15.90 12.20
N THR A 492 -11.26 -16.06 10.88
CA THR A 492 -11.39 -14.95 9.94
C THR A 492 -12.73 -14.25 10.10
N ARG A 493 -13.82 -15.02 10.26
CA ARG A 493 -15.16 -14.49 10.54
C ARG A 493 -15.18 -13.68 11.83
N ALA A 494 -14.64 -14.21 12.93
CA ALA A 494 -14.63 -13.54 14.23
C ALA A 494 -13.87 -12.19 14.17
N VAL A 495 -12.70 -12.17 13.52
CA VAL A 495 -11.89 -10.94 13.36
C VAL A 495 -12.62 -9.89 12.53
N ILE A 496 -13.19 -10.27 11.38
CA ILE A 496 -13.91 -9.35 10.49
C ILE A 496 -15.16 -8.79 11.17
N VAL A 497 -15.96 -9.64 11.82
CA VAL A 497 -17.18 -9.22 12.52
C VAL A 497 -16.85 -8.26 13.66
N SER A 498 -15.83 -8.58 14.45
CA SER A 498 -15.36 -7.70 15.53
C SER A 498 -14.94 -6.33 14.99
N GLN A 499 -14.09 -6.30 13.94
CA GLN A 499 -13.63 -5.04 13.36
C GLN A 499 -14.78 -4.20 12.81
N PHE A 500 -15.64 -4.76 11.96
CA PHE A 500 -16.71 -4.00 11.34
C PHE A 500 -17.77 -3.56 12.35
N LYS A 501 -18.03 -4.35 13.41
CA LYS A 501 -18.90 -3.91 14.50
C LYS A 501 -18.32 -2.69 15.21
N ARG A 502 -17.02 -2.71 15.59
CA ARG A 502 -16.36 -1.56 16.23
C ARG A 502 -16.33 -0.32 15.32
N SER A 503 -16.00 -0.51 14.04
CA SER A 503 -15.98 0.59 13.06
C SER A 503 -17.37 1.21 12.82
N ARG A 504 -18.46 0.45 13.02
CA ARG A 504 -19.83 0.97 12.93
C ARG A 504 -20.30 1.63 14.23
N ASP A 505 -20.17 0.91 15.33
CA ASP A 505 -20.76 1.28 16.62
C ASP A 505 -19.95 2.40 17.30
N GLY A 506 -18.64 2.48 17.04
CA GLY A 506 -17.74 3.54 17.51
C GLY A 506 -17.60 4.75 16.57
N ASP A 507 -18.34 4.79 15.44
CA ASP A 507 -18.32 5.93 14.52
C ASP A 507 -19.45 6.92 14.82
N ARG A 508 -19.09 8.09 15.36
CA ARG A 508 -20.03 9.18 15.60
C ARG A 508 -20.70 9.69 14.31
N TYR A 509 -20.05 9.52 13.16
CA TYR A 509 -20.53 9.91 11.84
C TYR A 509 -21.14 8.75 11.04
N TRP A 510 -21.41 7.60 11.68
CA TRP A 510 -22.17 6.52 11.06
C TRP A 510 -23.48 7.05 10.46
N PHE A 511 -23.81 6.67 9.23
CA PHE A 511 -24.89 7.32 8.49
C PHE A 511 -26.29 7.17 9.14
N GLU A 512 -26.51 6.12 9.94
CA GLU A 512 -27.76 5.93 10.68
C GLU A 512 -27.79 6.67 12.04
N ASN A 513 -26.69 7.30 12.45
CA ASN A 513 -26.59 8.08 13.69
C ASN A 513 -27.10 9.52 13.51
N GLU A 514 -28.32 9.67 12.98
CA GLU A 514 -29.01 10.97 12.80
C GLU A 514 -28.22 12.02 12.00
N GLN A 515 -27.31 11.58 11.12
CA GLN A 515 -26.48 12.48 10.30
C GLN A 515 -27.19 12.99 9.04
N LEU A 516 -28.29 12.33 8.65
CA LEU A 516 -29.01 12.52 7.40
C LEU A 516 -30.47 12.92 7.68
N THR A 517 -31.07 13.68 6.77
CA THR A 517 -32.53 13.85 6.74
C THR A 517 -33.22 12.51 6.40
N ASP A 518 -34.51 12.36 6.72
CA ASP A 518 -35.27 11.14 6.40
C ASP A 518 -35.23 10.78 4.89
N GLU A 519 -35.24 11.81 4.03
CA GLU A 519 -35.16 11.68 2.58
C GLU A 519 -33.77 11.21 2.12
N GLU A 520 -32.70 11.81 2.66
CA GLU A 520 -31.31 11.40 2.42
C GLU A 520 -31.05 9.98 2.93
N LEU A 521 -31.54 9.63 4.12
CA LEU A 521 -31.40 8.30 4.71
C LEU A 521 -32.12 7.24 3.88
N THR A 522 -33.32 7.54 3.38
CA THR A 522 -34.06 6.64 2.47
C THR A 522 -33.28 6.46 1.18
N PHE A 523 -32.79 7.54 0.58
CA PHE A 523 -31.97 7.48 -0.63
C PHE A 523 -30.69 6.65 -0.46
N VAL A 524 -30.01 6.79 0.69
CA VAL A 524 -28.83 5.97 1.00
C VAL A 524 -29.24 4.51 1.16
N ARG A 525 -30.27 4.19 1.96
CA ARG A 525 -30.71 2.80 2.18
C ARG A 525 -31.14 2.08 0.90
N ASP A 526 -31.76 2.81 -0.02
CA ASP A 526 -32.17 2.30 -1.34
C ASP A 526 -31.01 2.21 -2.35
N THR A 527 -29.85 2.79 -2.02
CA THR A 527 -28.67 2.74 -2.89
C THR A 527 -27.96 1.39 -2.76
N THR A 528 -27.89 0.68 -3.89
CA THR A 528 -27.08 -0.53 -4.11
C THR A 528 -25.88 -0.24 -5.02
N ILE A 529 -24.90 -1.15 -5.06
CA ILE A 529 -23.79 -1.09 -6.02
C ILE A 529 -24.28 -1.06 -7.47
N GLY A 530 -25.35 -1.81 -7.80
CA GLY A 530 -25.96 -1.78 -9.13
C GLY A 530 -26.57 -0.41 -9.45
N SER A 531 -27.26 0.20 -8.48
CA SER A 531 -27.80 1.55 -8.66
C SER A 531 -26.70 2.61 -8.82
N LEU A 532 -25.56 2.44 -8.13
CA LEU A 532 -24.40 3.33 -8.22
C LEU A 532 -23.78 3.26 -9.62
N ILE A 533 -23.62 2.04 -10.15
CA ILE A 533 -23.17 1.78 -11.53
C ILE A 533 -24.12 2.42 -12.54
N SER A 534 -25.43 2.16 -12.43
CA SER A 534 -26.42 2.68 -13.40
C SER A 534 -26.52 4.21 -13.43
N ARG A 535 -26.23 4.88 -12.31
CA ARG A 535 -26.26 6.36 -12.22
C ARG A 535 -25.06 7.02 -12.89
N ASN A 536 -23.94 6.30 -13.03
CA ASN A 536 -22.64 6.89 -13.33
C ASN A 536 -21.96 6.24 -14.56
N THR A 537 -22.67 5.36 -15.27
CA THR A 537 -22.19 4.65 -16.45
C THR A 537 -23.34 4.48 -17.46
N SER A 538 -23.05 3.93 -18.64
CA SER A 538 -24.10 3.52 -19.59
C SER A 538 -24.71 2.14 -19.28
N ILE A 539 -24.18 1.47 -18.25
CA ILE A 539 -24.56 0.11 -17.90
C ILE A 539 -25.94 0.10 -17.24
N THR A 540 -26.78 -0.84 -17.65
CA THR A 540 -28.04 -1.17 -16.98
C THR A 540 -27.94 -2.58 -16.40
N PRO A 541 -27.50 -2.73 -15.13
CA PRO A 541 -27.33 -4.05 -14.54
C PRO A 541 -28.67 -4.80 -14.51
N ASP A 542 -28.62 -6.10 -14.77
CA ASP A 542 -29.79 -6.99 -14.73
C ASP A 542 -30.32 -7.24 -13.30
N ARG A 543 -29.52 -6.90 -12.29
CA ARG A 543 -29.81 -7.01 -10.87
C ARG A 543 -29.20 -5.85 -10.08
N ALA A 544 -29.87 -5.46 -8.99
CA ALA A 544 -29.36 -4.41 -8.10
C ALA A 544 -28.17 -4.90 -7.24
N ALA A 545 -28.23 -6.15 -6.74
CA ALA A 545 -27.17 -6.77 -5.95
C ALA A 545 -26.19 -7.55 -6.83
N LEU A 546 -24.98 -7.03 -7.01
CA LEU A 546 -24.05 -7.51 -8.04
C LEU A 546 -22.95 -8.45 -7.54
N PHE A 547 -22.77 -8.57 -6.23
CA PHE A 547 -21.67 -9.33 -5.64
C PHE A 547 -21.80 -10.87 -5.79
N THR A 548 -22.96 -11.40 -6.19
CA THR A 548 -23.20 -12.86 -6.26
C THR A 548 -23.64 -13.33 -7.64
N LEU A 549 -22.79 -14.00 -8.42
CA LEU A 549 -23.18 -14.66 -9.69
C LEU A 549 -23.93 -16.00 -9.50
N GLY A 550 -24.05 -16.48 -8.26
CA GLY A 550 -24.70 -17.73 -7.89
C GLY A 550 -24.58 -17.98 -6.39
N THR A 551 -24.71 -19.24 -5.95
CA THR A 551 -24.53 -19.63 -4.54
C THR A 551 -23.04 -19.55 -4.17
N PRO A 552 -22.68 -19.02 -2.98
CA PRO A 552 -21.30 -19.05 -2.49
C PRO A 552 -20.74 -20.48 -2.51
N PRO A 553 -19.48 -20.69 -2.92
CA PRO A 553 -18.86 -22.01 -2.87
C PRO A 553 -18.89 -22.55 -1.43
N GLN A 554 -19.21 -23.83 -1.25
CA GLN A 554 -19.19 -24.47 0.06
C GLN A 554 -17.83 -25.14 0.30
N GLY A 555 -17.06 -24.57 1.22
CA GLY A 555 -15.80 -25.13 1.72
C GLY A 555 -14.56 -24.72 0.92
N PRO A 556 -13.36 -25.09 1.41
CA PRO A 556 -12.14 -24.98 0.62
C PRO A 556 -12.33 -25.89 -0.60
N GLY A 557 -12.48 -25.31 -1.79
CA GLY A 557 -12.64 -26.14 -2.97
C GLY A 557 -11.34 -26.88 -3.27
N PRO A 558 -11.41 -27.95 -4.09
CA PRO A 558 -10.21 -28.50 -4.69
C PRO A 558 -9.55 -27.34 -5.45
N GLY A 559 -8.39 -26.88 -4.96
CA GLY A 559 -7.76 -25.65 -5.43
C GLY A 559 -7.82 -25.52 -6.95
N GLY A 560 -8.12 -24.31 -7.43
CA GLY A 560 -8.41 -24.02 -8.83
C GLY A 560 -7.52 -24.77 -9.82
N SER A 561 -8.12 -25.25 -10.92
CA SER A 561 -7.47 -26.07 -11.94
C SER A 561 -6.32 -25.37 -12.69
N SER A 562 -5.96 -24.14 -12.35
CA SER A 562 -4.85 -23.40 -12.97
C SER A 562 -3.47 -24.02 -12.67
N ALA A 563 -3.38 -24.97 -11.74
CA ALA A 563 -2.14 -25.71 -11.42
C ALA A 563 -2.02 -27.09 -12.09
N ILE A 564 -2.61 -27.30 -13.28
CA ILE A 564 -2.50 -28.57 -14.05
C ILE A 564 -1.25 -28.66 -14.94
N SER A 565 -0.09 -28.15 -14.51
CA SER A 565 1.16 -28.66 -15.07
C SER A 565 1.56 -29.93 -14.31
N GLU A 566 1.86 -30.99 -15.06
CA GLU A 566 2.05 -32.34 -14.56
C GLU A 566 3.10 -32.43 -13.44
N SER A 567 2.60 -32.61 -12.22
CA SER A 567 3.14 -33.38 -11.09
C SER A 567 4.51 -34.04 -11.32
N LYS A 568 5.58 -33.30 -11.02
CA LYS A 568 6.68 -33.70 -10.12
C LYS A 568 7.35 -32.45 -9.54
N ASP A 569 6.63 -31.60 -8.80
CA ASP A 569 7.28 -30.44 -8.17
C ASP A 569 6.55 -29.73 -7.03
N TYR A 570 7.36 -29.35 -6.03
CA TYR A 570 7.26 -28.40 -4.90
C TYR A 570 5.90 -28.03 -4.28
N ARG A 571 5.85 -28.02 -2.93
CA ARG A 571 5.04 -27.11 -2.08
C ARG A 571 5.32 -27.36 -0.59
N SER A 572 6.46 -26.86 -0.10
CA SER A 572 6.65 -26.60 1.34
C SER A 572 7.75 -25.55 1.63
N TYR A 573 7.42 -24.44 2.29
CA TYR A 573 8.34 -23.58 3.04
C TYR A 573 8.11 -23.72 4.55
N ASP A 574 9.16 -24.17 5.25
CA ASP A 574 9.23 -24.27 6.70
C ASP A 574 9.99 -23.08 7.28
N GLY A 575 9.33 -22.32 8.15
CA GLY A 575 9.82 -21.06 8.72
C GLY A 575 11.02 -21.17 9.67
N TYR A 576 12.01 -22.02 9.42
CA TYR A 576 13.22 -22.13 10.25
C TYR A 576 14.43 -21.34 9.67
N ASN A 577 15.15 -20.64 10.55
CA ASN A 577 16.51 -20.07 10.38
C ASN A 577 16.73 -18.76 9.60
N ASN A 578 15.84 -17.76 9.67
CA ASN A 578 16.07 -16.45 9.02
C ASN A 578 16.75 -15.36 9.88
N ASN A 579 17.33 -15.67 11.05
CA ASN A 579 18.19 -14.72 11.77
C ASN A 579 19.30 -15.43 12.58
N PRO A 580 20.53 -15.59 12.03
CA PRO A 580 21.61 -16.29 12.71
C PRO A 580 22.28 -15.50 13.84
N PHE A 581 21.93 -14.22 14.07
CA PHE A 581 22.63 -13.36 15.04
C PHE A 581 21.77 -12.89 16.22
N PHE A 582 20.44 -12.87 16.09
CA PHE A 582 19.52 -12.44 17.16
C PHE A 582 18.25 -13.30 17.21
N SER A 583 18.40 -14.56 17.62
CA SER A 583 17.30 -15.55 17.74
C SER A 583 16.19 -15.20 18.75
N SER A 584 16.31 -14.09 19.49
CA SER A 584 15.33 -13.61 20.47
C SER A 584 14.50 -12.41 20.01
N LEU A 585 14.77 -11.84 18.83
CA LEU A 585 13.97 -10.77 18.23
C LEU A 585 13.21 -11.36 17.03
N GLY A 586 11.89 -11.56 17.19
CA GLY A 586 11.05 -12.16 16.15
C GLY A 586 11.03 -13.70 16.13
N GLY A 587 11.40 -14.35 17.23
CA GLY A 587 11.18 -15.80 17.40
C GLY A 587 9.72 -16.10 17.74
N ILE A 588 9.18 -17.17 17.14
CA ILE A 588 7.86 -17.76 17.43
C ILE A 588 7.62 -17.78 18.95
N GLY A 589 6.47 -17.26 19.38
CA GLY A 589 6.00 -17.38 20.77
C GLY A 589 6.46 -16.29 21.75
N ARG A 590 6.90 -15.11 21.30
CA ARG A 590 7.02 -13.94 22.19
C ARG A 590 6.02 -12.87 21.82
N ASN A 591 4.98 -12.84 22.63
CA ASN A 591 3.91 -11.85 22.63
C ASN A 591 4.49 -10.42 22.69
N LEU A 592 4.41 -9.68 21.58
CA LEU A 592 4.67 -8.24 21.51
C LEU A 592 3.36 -7.43 21.41
N ILE A 593 2.22 -8.07 21.66
CA ILE A 593 0.90 -7.43 21.68
C ILE A 593 0.26 -7.71 23.05
N HIS A 594 0.46 -6.78 23.98
CA HIS A 594 -0.53 -6.62 25.03
C HIS A 594 -1.72 -5.91 24.37
N ASP A 595 -2.62 -6.66 23.74
CA ASP A 595 -3.94 -6.13 23.39
C ASP A 595 -4.62 -5.86 24.74
N SER A 596 -4.67 -4.60 25.15
CA SER A 596 -5.41 -4.19 26.35
C SER A 596 -6.92 -4.27 26.16
N GLU A 597 -7.41 -4.74 25.00
CA GLU A 597 -8.80 -4.58 24.56
C GLU A 597 -9.55 -5.88 24.31
N VAL A 598 -9.01 -7.02 24.71
CA VAL A 598 -9.78 -8.27 24.78
C VAL A 598 -10.25 -8.49 26.21
N ALA A 599 -11.37 -7.86 26.56
CA ALA A 599 -12.23 -8.22 27.68
C ALA A 599 -13.70 -7.97 27.35
#